data_AF-A0A2E8A132-F1
#
_entry.id   AF-A0A2E8A132-F1
#
_cell.length_a   1.000
_cell.length_b   1.000
_cell.length_c   1.000
_cell.angle_alpha   90.00
_cell.angle_beta   90.00
_cell.angle_gamma   90.00
#
_symmetry.space_group_name_H-M   'P 1'
#
loop_
_entity.id
_entity.type
_entity.pdbx_description
1 polymer ?
#
loop_
_entity_poly.entity_id
_entity_poly.type
_entity_poly.pdbx_seq_one_letter_code
_entity_poly.pdbx_strand_id
1 'polypeptide(L)'
;DPTVDPLYSADELYGVIPADPRKPYDVREVICRIVDGSDFDEFKALYGTTLVCAFAKLSGRLVGIIANNGVLYSESALKGAHFIELCSQRGIPLVFLQNITGFMIGQHYEKTGIAKDGAKMVTAVACTQVPKFTIIIGGSFGAGNYGMCGRAYDPRFMWMWPNARISVMGGTMASEVLAQVRSENAIRRQEPWSETAETEFKLSIEQQYEKQGHPYYASARLWDDGVIDPSDTRRILSLALNAALQAPIQPTRFGVFRM
;
A
#
# COMPACT_ATOMS: atom_id res chain seq x y z
N ASP A 1 19.72 -20.76 0.36
CA ASP A 1 19.62 -21.05 1.81
C ASP A 1 18.44 -21.96 2.09
N PRO A 2 18.50 -22.77 3.17
CA PRO A 2 17.37 -23.58 3.60
C PRO A 2 16.17 -22.68 3.96
N THR A 3 14.96 -23.16 3.69
CA THR A 3 13.73 -22.52 4.15
C THR A 3 13.60 -22.73 5.66
N VAL A 4 13.27 -21.66 6.38
CA VAL A 4 12.97 -21.70 7.82
C VAL A 4 11.54 -21.21 7.99
N ASP A 5 10.74 -21.90 8.80
CA ASP A 5 9.39 -21.45 9.11
C ASP A 5 9.41 -20.19 9.99
N PRO A 6 8.39 -19.32 9.92
CA PRO A 6 8.26 -18.21 10.86
C PRO A 6 8.13 -18.72 12.30
N LEU A 7 8.54 -17.91 13.28
CA LEU A 7 8.42 -18.23 14.71
C LEU A 7 6.96 -18.16 15.22
N TYR A 8 6.08 -17.48 14.48
CA TYR A 8 4.69 -17.24 14.85
C TYR A 8 3.75 -17.91 13.85
N SER A 9 2.59 -18.36 14.32
CA SER A 9 1.61 -19.01 13.44
C SER A 9 1.04 -18.02 12.43
N ALA A 10 0.80 -18.48 11.20
CA ALA A 10 0.13 -17.68 10.18
C ALA A 10 -1.30 -17.30 10.59
N ASP A 11 -1.98 -18.14 11.38
CA ASP A 11 -3.34 -17.88 11.87
C ASP A 11 -3.41 -16.68 12.83
N GLU A 12 -2.30 -16.30 13.46
CA GLU A 12 -2.27 -15.11 14.31
C GLU A 12 -2.50 -13.82 13.50
N LEU A 13 -2.33 -13.84 12.17
CA LEU A 13 -2.63 -12.70 11.30
C LEU A 13 -4.10 -12.24 11.42
N TYR A 14 -5.03 -13.14 11.74
CA TYR A 14 -6.43 -12.77 11.98
C TYR A 14 -6.59 -11.81 13.17
N GLY A 15 -5.70 -11.91 14.16
CA GLY A 15 -5.71 -11.08 15.38
C GLY A 15 -4.82 -9.84 15.30
N VAL A 16 -3.86 -9.80 14.36
CA VAL A 16 -2.95 -8.65 14.18
C VAL A 16 -3.69 -7.44 13.62
N ILE A 17 -4.60 -7.65 12.66
CA ILE A 17 -5.32 -6.57 12.01
C ILE A 17 -6.47 -6.09 12.89
N PRO A 18 -6.51 -4.79 13.27
CA PRO A 18 -7.61 -4.27 14.06
C PRO A 18 -8.94 -4.37 13.32
N ALA A 19 -10.00 -4.75 14.03
CA ALA A 19 -11.35 -4.76 13.49
C ALA A 19 -11.84 -3.37 13.05
N ASP A 20 -11.37 -2.31 13.72
CA ASP A 20 -11.56 -0.93 13.26
C ASP A 20 -10.36 -0.53 12.38
N PRO A 21 -10.53 -0.35 11.06
CA PRO A 21 -9.43 -0.05 10.14
C PRO A 21 -8.76 1.31 10.40
N ARG A 22 -9.35 2.17 11.25
CA ARG A 22 -8.75 3.45 11.66
C ARG A 22 -7.75 3.30 12.80
N LYS A 23 -7.76 2.17 13.52
CA LYS A 23 -6.81 1.94 14.60
C LYS A 23 -5.43 1.60 14.01
N PRO A 24 -4.37 2.31 14.42
CA PRO A 24 -3.02 1.95 14.00
C PRO A 24 -2.62 0.61 14.62
N TYR A 25 -1.77 -0.12 13.90
CA TYR A 25 -1.06 -1.31 14.37
C TYR A 25 0.35 -1.29 13.79
N ASP A 26 1.27 -2.08 14.35
CA ASP A 26 2.62 -2.20 13.81
C ASP A 26 2.65 -3.24 12.69
N VAL A 27 2.96 -2.82 11.46
CA VAL A 27 3.03 -3.72 10.29
C VAL A 27 4.13 -4.78 10.43
N ARG A 28 5.11 -4.57 11.31
CA ARG A 28 6.10 -5.58 11.66
C ARG A 28 5.48 -6.87 12.16
N GLU A 29 4.33 -6.80 12.85
CA GLU A 29 3.58 -7.97 13.30
C GLU A 29 3.10 -8.84 12.12
N VAL A 30 2.79 -8.22 10.98
CA VAL A 30 2.49 -8.95 9.74
C VAL A 30 3.77 -9.55 9.16
N ILE A 31 4.85 -8.77 9.09
CA ILE A 31 6.15 -9.21 8.53
C ILE A 31 6.68 -10.44 9.29
N CYS A 32 6.69 -10.41 10.63
CA CYS A 32 7.13 -11.51 11.48
C CYS A 32 6.43 -12.85 11.19
N ARG A 33 5.19 -12.83 10.70
CA ARG A 33 4.39 -14.04 10.42
C ARG A 33 4.53 -14.56 9.01
N ILE A 34 5.17 -13.81 8.11
CA ILE A 34 5.31 -14.19 6.70
C ILE A 34 6.76 -14.49 6.29
N VAL A 35 7.76 -13.96 6.98
CA VAL A 35 9.18 -14.15 6.63
C VAL A 35 9.81 -15.33 7.38
N ASP A 36 10.84 -15.92 6.78
CA ASP A 36 11.58 -17.06 7.33
C ASP A 36 12.19 -16.70 8.69
N GLY A 37 11.98 -17.56 9.69
CA GLY A 37 12.51 -17.36 11.04
C GLY A 37 12.01 -16.10 11.74
N SER A 38 10.96 -15.44 11.21
CA SER A 38 10.52 -14.11 11.66
C SER A 38 11.64 -13.07 11.70
N ASP A 39 12.66 -13.25 10.87
CA ASP A 39 13.88 -12.45 10.87
C ASP A 39 13.91 -11.52 9.65
N PHE A 40 14.22 -10.26 9.91
CA PHE A 40 14.34 -9.22 8.88
C PHE A 40 15.25 -8.07 9.32
N ASP A 41 16.04 -7.58 8.38
CA ASP A 41 16.96 -6.46 8.57
C ASP A 41 16.30 -5.15 8.12
N GLU A 42 15.92 -4.32 9.07
CA GLU A 42 15.28 -3.04 8.76
C GLU A 42 16.24 -1.99 8.20
N PHE A 43 15.93 -1.52 7.00
CA PHE A 43 16.59 -0.39 6.38
C PHE A 43 16.00 0.92 6.91
N LYS A 44 16.87 1.82 7.37
CA LYS A 44 16.46 3.14 7.89
C LYS A 44 15.35 3.03 8.95
N ALA A 45 15.52 2.14 9.93
CA ALA A 45 14.52 1.85 10.96
C ALA A 45 13.97 3.12 11.65
N LEU A 46 14.84 4.10 11.90
CA LEU A 46 14.53 5.33 12.64
C LEU A 46 14.22 6.56 11.74
N TYR A 47 14.11 6.38 10.42
CA TYR A 47 13.84 7.47 9.47
C TYR A 47 12.61 7.13 8.62
N GLY A 48 11.65 8.06 8.47
CA GLY A 48 10.42 7.82 7.73
C GLY A 48 9.66 6.59 8.26
N THR A 49 9.43 6.55 9.58
CA THR A 49 8.94 5.36 10.32
C THR A 49 7.53 4.89 9.93
N THR A 50 6.79 5.70 9.17
CA THR A 50 5.49 5.31 8.60
C THR A 50 5.61 4.42 7.35
N LEU A 51 6.83 4.17 6.89
CA LEU A 51 7.13 3.17 5.87
C LEU A 51 8.23 2.24 6.39
N VAL A 52 7.89 0.98 6.61
CA VAL A 52 8.86 -0.06 6.96
C VAL A 52 9.48 -0.59 5.67
N CYS A 53 10.80 -0.55 5.60
CA CYS A 53 11.56 -1.17 4.52
C CYS A 53 12.52 -2.17 5.15
N ALA A 54 12.49 -3.43 4.73
CA ALA A 54 13.33 -4.46 5.33
C ALA A 54 13.78 -5.50 4.30
N PHE A 55 14.99 -6.02 4.46
CA PHE A 55 15.41 -7.22 3.78
C PHE A 55 15.00 -8.43 4.61
N ALA A 56 14.44 -9.46 3.97
CA ALA A 56 14.05 -10.69 4.66
C ALA A 56 14.17 -11.88 3.72
N LYS A 57 14.00 -13.09 4.25
CA LYS A 57 13.88 -14.29 3.43
C LYS A 57 12.44 -14.79 3.40
N LEU A 58 12.01 -15.28 2.25
CA LEU A 58 10.71 -15.91 2.06
C LEU A 58 10.91 -17.21 1.28
N SER A 59 10.75 -18.34 1.99
CA SER A 59 11.07 -19.68 1.50
C SER A 59 12.48 -19.79 0.92
N GLY A 60 13.46 -19.35 1.71
CA GLY A 60 14.90 -19.38 1.39
C GLY A 60 15.36 -18.31 0.39
N ARG A 61 14.47 -17.44 -0.08
CA ARG A 61 14.77 -16.38 -1.07
C ARG A 61 14.81 -15.00 -0.45
N LEU A 62 15.86 -14.25 -0.73
CA LEU A 62 15.96 -12.85 -0.31
C LEU A 62 14.91 -12.00 -1.03
N VAL A 63 14.19 -11.19 -0.26
CA VAL A 63 13.18 -10.23 -0.72
C VAL A 63 13.37 -8.88 -0.03
N GLY A 64 12.99 -7.80 -0.72
CA GLY A 64 12.85 -6.48 -0.15
C GLY A 64 11.38 -6.19 0.15
N ILE A 65 11.05 -5.98 1.41
CA ILE A 65 9.68 -5.68 1.86
C ILE A 65 9.54 -4.17 2.01
N ILE A 66 8.44 -3.61 1.48
CA ILE A 66 8.03 -2.22 1.67
C ILE A 66 6.59 -2.24 2.19
N ALA A 67 6.39 -1.81 3.42
CA ALA A 67 5.12 -1.97 4.14
C ALA A 67 4.67 -0.66 4.80
N ASN A 68 3.41 -0.28 4.62
CA ASN A 68 2.88 0.93 5.26
C ASN A 68 2.67 0.71 6.76
N ASN A 69 3.08 1.70 7.54
CA ASN A 69 2.90 1.77 8.99
C ASN A 69 2.30 3.13 9.40
N GLY A 70 1.47 3.71 8.51
CA GLY A 70 0.89 5.04 8.61
C GLY A 70 0.83 5.79 7.28
N VAL A 71 0.51 7.08 7.34
CA VAL A 71 0.53 8.02 6.20
C VAL A 71 1.94 8.23 5.66
N LEU A 72 2.09 8.51 4.37
CA LEU A 72 3.41 8.77 3.78
C LEU A 72 3.83 10.23 3.94
N TYR A 73 5.05 10.44 4.41
CA TYR A 73 5.74 11.73 4.42
C TYR A 73 6.83 11.77 3.33
N SER A 74 7.45 12.93 3.13
CA SER A 74 8.64 13.09 2.27
C SER A 74 9.73 12.08 2.62
N GLU A 75 10.02 11.93 3.91
CA GLU A 75 11.03 11.00 4.44
C GLU A 75 10.69 9.55 4.09
N SER A 76 9.40 9.19 4.20
CA SER A 76 8.90 7.86 3.83
C SER A 76 9.13 7.60 2.34
N ALA A 77 8.82 8.56 1.47
CA ALA A 77 9.01 8.42 0.03
C ALA A 77 10.50 8.35 -0.37
N LEU A 78 11.35 9.19 0.22
CA LEU A 78 12.80 9.17 0.02
C LEU A 78 13.42 7.85 0.50
N LYS A 79 12.94 7.32 1.63
CA LYS A 79 13.33 5.99 2.12
C LYS A 79 12.91 4.90 1.15
N GLY A 80 11.67 4.92 0.68
CA GLY A 80 11.12 3.95 -0.27
C GLY A 80 11.90 3.94 -1.59
N ALA A 81 12.13 5.12 -2.19
CA ALA A 81 12.89 5.26 -3.43
C ALA A 81 14.30 4.65 -3.31
N HIS A 82 15.06 5.05 -2.27
CA HIS A 82 16.40 4.53 -2.05
C HIS A 82 16.39 3.01 -1.80
N PHE A 83 15.42 2.49 -1.04
CA PHE A 83 15.34 1.05 -0.81
C PHE A 83 15.07 0.26 -2.11
N ILE A 84 14.22 0.79 -2.99
CA ILE A 84 13.96 0.21 -4.32
C ILE A 84 15.24 0.23 -5.17
N GLU A 85 16.03 1.31 -5.14
CA GLU A 85 17.32 1.38 -5.83
C GLU A 85 18.28 0.28 -5.36
N LEU A 86 18.38 0.05 -4.04
CA LEU A 86 19.22 -1.02 -3.48
C LEU A 86 18.75 -2.41 -3.92
N CYS A 87 17.44 -2.66 -3.90
CA CYS A 87 16.87 -3.93 -4.36
C CYS A 87 17.12 -4.13 -5.86
N SER A 88 16.94 -3.07 -6.66
CA SER A 88 17.15 -3.08 -8.11
C SER A 88 18.60 -3.34 -8.48
N GLN A 89 19.55 -2.72 -7.77
CA GLN A 89 20.99 -2.94 -7.97
C GLN A 89 21.40 -4.38 -7.67
N ARG A 90 20.76 -5.01 -6.68
CA ARG A 90 21.07 -6.37 -6.21
C ARG A 90 20.22 -7.46 -6.87
N GLY A 91 19.27 -7.11 -7.72
CA GLY A 91 18.33 -8.06 -8.32
C GLY A 91 17.39 -8.73 -7.31
N ILE A 92 17.05 -8.03 -6.22
CA ILE A 92 16.20 -8.55 -5.14
C ILE A 92 14.72 -8.26 -5.46
N PRO A 93 13.83 -9.28 -5.50
CA PRO A 93 12.39 -9.08 -5.66
C PRO A 93 11.78 -8.20 -4.57
N LEU A 94 10.76 -7.43 -4.92
CA LEU A 94 10.08 -6.50 -4.02
C LEU A 94 8.68 -7.01 -3.64
N VAL A 95 8.35 -6.94 -2.35
CA VAL A 95 7.02 -7.23 -1.80
C VAL A 95 6.45 -5.96 -1.18
N PHE A 96 5.31 -5.51 -1.67
CA PHE A 96 4.60 -4.33 -1.19
C PHE A 96 3.41 -4.77 -0.34
N LEU A 97 3.36 -4.31 0.92
CA LEU A 97 2.23 -4.51 1.82
C LEU A 97 1.47 -3.19 1.98
N GLN A 98 0.36 -3.06 1.26
CA GLN A 98 -0.41 -1.82 1.21
C GLN A 98 -1.39 -1.71 2.39
N ASN A 99 -1.19 -0.67 3.18
CA ASN A 99 -2.17 -0.16 4.14
C ASN A 99 -2.03 1.37 4.21
N ILE A 100 -2.43 2.04 3.13
CA ILE A 100 -2.14 3.45 2.89
C ILE A 100 -3.41 4.27 2.71
N THR A 101 -3.53 5.32 3.51
CA THR A 101 -4.58 6.35 3.43
C THR A 101 -4.21 7.53 2.53
N GLY A 102 -2.91 7.73 2.28
CA GLY A 102 -2.40 8.75 1.37
C GLY A 102 -1.10 9.39 1.87
N PHE A 103 -0.72 10.47 1.21
CA PHE A 103 0.37 11.33 1.67
C PHE A 103 -0.15 12.35 2.69
N MET A 104 0.75 12.83 3.55
CA MET A 104 0.41 13.92 4.48
C MET A 104 0.04 15.19 3.71
N ILE A 105 -1.05 15.85 4.13
CA ILE A 105 -1.55 17.07 3.50
C ILE A 105 -1.25 18.26 4.41
N GLY A 106 -0.87 19.39 3.83
CA GLY A 106 -0.72 20.65 4.54
C GLY A 106 0.24 21.61 3.84
N GLN A 107 0.02 22.91 4.01
CA GLN A 107 0.80 23.94 3.33
C GLN A 107 2.31 23.80 3.57
N HIS A 108 2.72 23.40 4.77
CA HIS A 108 4.12 23.16 5.10
C HIS A 108 4.71 22.02 4.26
N TYR A 109 4.03 20.87 4.19
CA TYR A 109 4.47 19.69 3.45
C TYR A 109 4.53 19.91 1.94
N GLU A 110 3.59 20.68 1.39
CA GLU A 110 3.64 21.09 -0.02
C GLU A 110 4.86 21.96 -0.31
N LYS A 111 5.14 22.95 0.55
CA LYS A 111 6.31 23.84 0.40
C LYS A 111 7.64 23.11 0.55
N THR A 112 7.71 22.10 1.42
CA THR A 112 8.93 21.28 1.58
C THR A 112 9.12 20.27 0.44
N GLY A 113 8.13 20.11 -0.43
CA GLY A 113 8.25 19.33 -1.66
C GLY A 113 7.76 17.90 -1.56
N ILE A 114 6.75 17.60 -0.74
CA ILE A 114 6.19 16.24 -0.64
C ILE A 114 5.79 15.65 -2.00
N ALA A 115 5.30 16.48 -2.92
CA ALA A 115 4.98 16.07 -4.29
C ALA A 115 6.22 15.56 -5.07
N LYS A 116 7.37 16.26 -4.98
CA LYS A 116 8.59 15.82 -5.67
C LYS A 116 9.23 14.61 -5.01
N ASP A 117 9.10 14.46 -3.69
CA ASP A 117 9.62 13.30 -2.97
C ASP A 117 8.77 12.06 -3.21
N GLY A 118 7.45 12.20 -3.20
CA GLY A 118 6.52 11.16 -3.65
C GLY A 118 6.80 10.72 -5.09
N ALA A 119 7.05 11.68 -5.99
CA ALA A 119 7.41 11.39 -7.37
C ALA A 119 8.70 10.57 -7.50
N LYS A 120 9.71 10.74 -6.61
CA LYS A 120 10.91 9.88 -6.62
C LYS A 120 10.53 8.42 -6.35
N MET A 121 9.66 8.17 -5.37
CA MET A 121 9.20 6.80 -5.06
C MET A 121 8.44 6.20 -6.25
N VAL A 122 7.55 6.96 -6.86
CA VAL A 122 6.78 6.52 -8.04
C VAL A 122 7.71 6.21 -9.23
N THR A 123 8.71 7.06 -9.51
CA THR A 123 9.72 6.78 -10.54
C THR A 123 10.47 5.47 -10.25
N ALA A 124 10.86 5.24 -8.99
CA ALA A 124 11.55 4.02 -8.61
C ALA A 124 10.69 2.77 -8.83
N VAL A 125 9.43 2.80 -8.40
CA VAL A 125 8.46 1.70 -8.60
C VAL A 125 8.17 1.42 -10.08
N ALA A 126 8.02 2.48 -10.88
CA ALA A 126 7.72 2.37 -12.30
C ALA A 126 8.89 1.76 -13.10
N CYS A 127 10.13 2.15 -12.78
CA CYS A 127 11.28 1.76 -13.58
C CYS A 127 11.93 0.43 -13.17
N THR A 128 11.77 0.01 -11.91
CA THR A 128 12.44 -1.21 -11.42
C THR A 128 12.00 -2.46 -12.19
N GLN A 129 12.98 -3.28 -12.56
CA GLN A 129 12.82 -4.50 -13.35
C GLN A 129 12.84 -5.77 -12.50
N VAL A 130 13.10 -5.66 -11.19
CA VAL A 130 12.98 -6.80 -10.29
C VAL A 130 11.51 -7.22 -10.20
N PRO A 131 11.20 -8.51 -9.97
CA PRO A 131 9.83 -8.95 -9.76
C PRO A 131 9.20 -8.18 -8.58
N LYS A 132 8.02 -7.61 -8.81
CA LYS A 132 7.23 -6.89 -7.81
C LYS A 132 5.99 -7.70 -7.47
N PHE A 133 5.63 -7.79 -6.19
CA PHE A 133 4.42 -8.44 -5.70
C PHE A 133 3.71 -7.49 -4.75
N THR A 134 2.39 -7.38 -4.87
CA THR A 134 1.61 -6.43 -4.06
C THR A 134 0.51 -7.16 -3.31
N ILE A 135 0.35 -6.86 -2.03
CA ILE A 135 -0.76 -7.35 -1.20
C ILE A 135 -1.40 -6.17 -0.51
N ILE A 136 -2.69 -5.97 -0.73
CA ILE A 136 -3.47 -4.98 0.00
C ILE A 136 -3.95 -5.61 1.30
N ILE A 137 -3.32 -5.24 2.41
CA ILE A 137 -3.63 -5.76 3.76
C ILE A 137 -4.54 -4.82 4.57
N GLY A 138 -4.83 -3.63 4.03
CA GLY A 138 -5.73 -2.63 4.62
C GLY A 138 -6.25 -1.63 3.58
N GLY A 139 -5.96 -0.35 3.76
CA GLY A 139 -6.33 0.69 2.80
C GLY A 139 -5.43 0.74 1.56
N SER A 140 -6.02 1.04 0.40
CA SER A 140 -5.29 1.41 -0.82
C SER A 140 -5.96 2.62 -1.45
N PHE A 141 -5.52 3.81 -1.04
CA PHE A 141 -6.19 5.07 -1.38
C PHE A 141 -5.29 6.06 -2.11
N GLY A 142 -5.83 6.66 -3.17
CA GLY A 142 -5.26 7.80 -3.89
C GLY A 142 -3.81 7.59 -4.35
N ALA A 143 -2.98 8.64 -4.22
CA ALA A 143 -1.58 8.60 -4.62
C ALA A 143 -0.73 7.57 -3.85
N GLY A 144 -1.19 7.13 -2.68
CA GLY A 144 -0.55 6.05 -1.92
C GLY A 144 -0.53 4.73 -2.68
N ASN A 145 -1.61 4.42 -3.42
CA ASN A 145 -1.69 3.25 -4.29
C ASN A 145 -0.55 3.24 -5.32
N TYR A 146 -0.23 4.41 -5.88
CA TYR A 146 0.80 4.56 -6.90
C TYR A 146 2.21 4.32 -6.34
N GLY A 147 2.52 4.99 -5.24
CA GLY A 147 3.83 4.85 -4.57
C GLY A 147 4.08 3.43 -4.04
N MET A 148 3.03 2.67 -3.73
CA MET A 148 3.14 1.32 -3.18
C MET A 148 2.94 0.21 -4.23
N CYS A 149 3.18 0.48 -5.51
CA CYS A 149 3.06 -0.49 -6.61
C CYS A 149 1.63 -1.07 -6.76
N GLY A 150 0.64 -0.19 -6.92
CA GLY A 150 -0.71 -0.59 -7.31
C GLY A 150 -0.79 -1.16 -8.74
N ARG A 151 -2.01 -1.49 -9.17
CA ARG A 151 -2.27 -2.25 -10.42
C ARG A 151 -1.63 -1.66 -11.68
N ALA A 152 -1.58 -0.33 -11.78
CA ALA A 152 -1.01 0.37 -12.93
C ALA A 152 0.53 0.32 -13.03
N TYR A 153 1.22 -0.27 -12.04
CA TYR A 153 2.68 -0.38 -11.99
C TYR A 153 3.18 -1.80 -12.25
N ASP A 154 2.31 -2.63 -12.81
CA ASP A 154 2.58 -3.99 -13.28
C ASP A 154 3.36 -4.86 -12.25
N PRO A 155 2.85 -5.02 -11.01
CA PRO A 155 3.33 -6.11 -10.18
C PRO A 155 3.03 -7.44 -10.90
N ARG A 156 3.91 -8.44 -10.74
CA ARG A 156 3.71 -9.77 -11.33
C ARG A 156 2.41 -10.39 -10.86
N PHE A 157 2.07 -10.13 -9.60
CA PHE A 157 0.79 -10.46 -9.01
C PHE A 157 0.41 -9.41 -7.97
N MET A 158 -0.88 -9.14 -7.87
CA MET A 158 -1.47 -8.25 -6.88
C MET A 158 -2.67 -8.93 -6.22
N TRP A 159 -2.68 -9.06 -4.90
CA TRP A 159 -3.80 -9.65 -4.15
C TRP A 159 -4.41 -8.68 -3.15
N MET A 160 -5.61 -9.01 -2.70
CA MET A 160 -6.28 -8.30 -1.62
C MET A 160 -6.63 -9.23 -0.46
N TRP A 161 -6.50 -8.73 0.77
CA TRP A 161 -7.12 -9.38 1.93
C TRP A 161 -8.61 -9.04 2.01
N PRO A 162 -9.43 -9.84 2.73
CA PRO A 162 -10.87 -9.64 2.79
C PRO A 162 -11.28 -8.35 3.52
N ASN A 163 -10.44 -7.86 4.43
CA ASN A 163 -10.66 -6.59 5.14
C ASN A 163 -10.24 -5.36 4.32
N ALA A 164 -9.55 -5.54 3.20
CA ALA A 164 -8.96 -4.44 2.45
C ALA A 164 -10.02 -3.53 1.82
N ARG A 165 -9.67 -2.27 1.54
CA ARG A 165 -10.51 -1.33 0.79
C ARG A 165 -9.68 -0.57 -0.22
N ILE A 166 -10.19 -0.39 -1.44
CA ILE A 166 -9.51 0.31 -2.53
C ILE A 166 -10.42 1.37 -3.16
N SER A 167 -9.97 2.62 -3.22
CA SER A 167 -10.72 3.71 -3.88
C SER A 167 -9.83 4.92 -4.11
N VAL A 168 -10.34 5.94 -4.82
CA VAL A 168 -9.59 7.18 -5.07
C VAL A 168 -9.23 7.94 -3.78
N MET A 169 -10.06 7.83 -2.75
CA MET A 169 -9.85 8.33 -1.39
C MET A 169 -10.76 7.56 -0.42
N GLY A 170 -10.61 7.75 0.89
CA GLY A 170 -11.52 7.13 1.87
C GLY A 170 -12.94 7.68 1.78
N GLY A 171 -13.96 6.84 2.04
CA GLY A 171 -15.37 7.21 1.89
C GLY A 171 -15.80 8.41 2.75
N THR A 172 -15.39 8.45 4.02
CA THR A 172 -15.66 9.58 4.93
C THR A 172 -15.00 10.87 4.46
N MET A 173 -13.77 10.80 3.96
CA MET A 173 -13.09 11.98 3.42
C MET A 173 -13.78 12.49 2.15
N ALA A 174 -14.23 11.58 1.27
CA ALA A 174 -14.97 11.94 0.07
C ALA A 174 -16.31 12.60 0.39
N SER A 175 -17.05 12.05 1.36
CA SER A 175 -18.36 12.57 1.77
C SER A 175 -18.24 13.97 2.36
N GLU A 176 -17.25 14.21 3.21
CA GLU A 176 -16.95 15.53 3.79
C GLU A 176 -16.59 16.57 2.73
N VAL A 177 -15.63 16.26 1.85
CA VAL A 177 -15.16 17.20 0.81
C VAL A 177 -16.29 17.54 -0.18
N LEU A 178 -17.05 16.54 -0.64
CA LEU A 178 -18.14 16.77 -1.57
C LEU A 178 -19.29 17.54 -0.93
N ALA A 179 -19.58 17.30 0.35
CA ALA A 179 -20.60 18.04 1.09
C ALA A 179 -20.20 19.51 1.27
N GLN A 180 -18.93 19.78 1.60
CA GLN A 180 -18.41 21.15 1.71
C GLN A 180 -18.56 21.91 0.39
N VAL A 181 -18.10 21.33 -0.73
CA VAL A 181 -18.21 21.95 -2.07
C VAL A 181 -19.68 22.20 -2.44
N ARG A 182 -20.57 21.25 -2.12
CA ARG A 182 -22.01 21.40 -2.37
C ARG A 182 -22.62 22.54 -1.55
N SER A 183 -22.25 22.65 -0.27
CA SER A 183 -22.70 23.72 0.61
C SER A 183 -22.26 25.11 0.09
N GLU A 184 -20.99 25.26 -0.27
CA GLU A 184 -20.46 26.51 -0.87
C GLU A 184 -21.18 26.89 -2.17
N ASN A 185 -21.49 25.89 -3.00
CA ASN A 185 -22.26 26.10 -4.23
C ASN A 185 -23.70 26.52 -3.97
N ALA A 186 -24.37 25.91 -3.00
CA ALA A 186 -25.74 26.23 -2.62
C ALA A 186 -25.84 27.67 -2.10
N ILE A 187 -24.88 28.11 -1.25
CA ILE A 187 -24.78 29.50 -0.77
C ILE A 187 -24.65 30.47 -1.96
N ARG A 188 -23.76 30.17 -2.90
CA ARG A 188 -23.54 31.01 -4.09
C ARG A 188 -24.76 31.10 -5.01
N ARG A 189 -25.57 30.04 -5.07
CA ARG A 189 -26.79 29.97 -5.92
C ARG A 189 -28.07 30.33 -5.17
N GLN A 190 -27.99 30.64 -3.87
CA GLN A 190 -29.15 30.87 -3.01
C GLN A 190 -30.14 29.68 -2.99
N GLU A 191 -29.61 28.46 -3.11
CA GLU A 191 -30.38 27.22 -3.06
C GLU A 191 -30.48 26.71 -1.60
N PRO A 192 -31.62 26.13 -1.18
CA PRO A 192 -31.76 25.57 0.16
C PRO A 192 -30.91 24.31 0.33
N TRP A 193 -30.09 24.28 1.38
CA TRP A 193 -29.27 23.13 1.78
C TRP A 193 -29.39 22.92 3.29
N SER A 194 -30.23 21.98 3.70
CA SER A 194 -30.47 21.67 5.11
C SER A 194 -29.45 20.66 5.65
N GLU A 195 -29.27 20.65 6.98
CA GLU A 195 -28.41 19.68 7.66
C GLU A 195 -28.85 18.22 7.38
N THR A 196 -30.16 17.98 7.25
CA THR A 196 -30.72 16.67 6.91
C THR A 196 -30.32 16.26 5.48
N ALA A 197 -30.45 17.16 4.51
CA ALA A 197 -30.03 16.89 3.13
C ALA A 197 -28.51 16.67 3.03
N GLU A 198 -27.73 17.35 3.86
CA GLU A 198 -26.28 17.13 3.96
C GLU A 198 -25.95 15.75 4.52
N THR A 199 -26.63 15.33 5.58
CA THR A 199 -26.42 14.03 6.22
C THR A 199 -26.76 12.89 5.26
N GLU A 200 -27.91 12.97 4.58
CA GLU A 200 -28.32 11.98 3.58
C GLU A 200 -27.33 11.93 2.40
N PHE A 201 -26.86 13.09 1.95
CA PHE A 201 -25.85 13.17 0.90
C PHE A 201 -24.54 12.52 1.30
N LYS A 202 -24.01 12.83 2.50
CA LYS A 202 -22.78 12.21 3.00
C LYS A 202 -22.91 10.70 3.09
N LEU A 203 -24.02 10.22 3.65
CA LEU A 203 -24.30 8.79 3.78
C LEU A 203 -24.35 8.09 2.41
N SER A 204 -24.96 8.71 1.41
CA SER A 204 -25.03 8.14 0.06
C SER A 204 -23.63 7.97 -0.58
N ILE A 205 -22.73 8.93 -0.37
CA ILE A 205 -21.34 8.86 -0.83
C ILE A 205 -20.59 7.77 -0.08
N GLU A 206 -20.72 7.69 1.24
CA GLU A 206 -20.05 6.66 2.04
C GLU A 206 -20.46 5.25 1.61
N GLN A 207 -21.75 5.02 1.38
CA GLN A 207 -22.28 3.75 0.88
C GLN A 207 -21.75 3.42 -0.52
N GLN A 208 -21.63 4.42 -1.40
CA GLN A 208 -21.02 4.23 -2.72
C GLN A 208 -19.56 3.75 -2.58
N TYR A 209 -18.77 4.40 -1.73
CA TYR A 209 -17.37 4.05 -1.53
C TYR A 209 -17.19 2.69 -0.85
N GLU A 210 -18.03 2.34 0.12
CA GLU A 210 -18.00 1.01 0.74
C GLU A 210 -18.31 -0.09 -0.28
N LYS A 211 -19.34 0.11 -1.11
CA LYS A 211 -19.71 -0.86 -2.16
C LYS A 211 -18.62 -1.00 -3.22
N GLN A 212 -18.09 0.10 -3.73
CA GLN A 212 -17.11 0.10 -4.83
C GLN A 212 -15.69 -0.24 -4.37
N GLY A 213 -15.38 -0.01 -3.09
CA GLY A 213 -14.07 -0.31 -2.51
C GLY A 213 -13.96 -1.69 -1.89
N HIS A 214 -15.05 -2.45 -1.80
CA HIS A 214 -15.04 -3.82 -1.27
C HIS A 214 -14.17 -4.75 -2.13
N PRO A 215 -13.39 -5.69 -1.56
CA PRO A 215 -12.52 -6.60 -2.32
C PRO A 215 -13.25 -7.39 -3.41
N TYR A 216 -14.48 -7.84 -3.14
CA TYR A 216 -15.31 -8.51 -4.15
C TYR A 216 -15.68 -7.61 -5.34
N TYR A 217 -15.84 -6.30 -5.14
CA TYR A 217 -16.10 -5.37 -6.25
C TYR A 217 -14.86 -5.22 -7.13
N ALA A 218 -13.68 -5.11 -6.51
CA ALA A 218 -12.39 -4.99 -7.16
C ALA A 218 -12.02 -6.27 -7.93
N SER A 219 -12.11 -7.43 -7.28
CA SER A 219 -11.72 -8.72 -7.83
C SER A 219 -12.64 -9.17 -8.97
N ALA A 220 -13.94 -8.83 -8.89
CA ALA A 220 -14.88 -9.02 -10.00
C ALA A 220 -14.52 -8.21 -11.27
N ARG A 221 -13.58 -7.26 -11.16
CA ARG A 221 -13.11 -6.38 -12.25
C ARG A 221 -11.61 -6.54 -12.53
N LEU A 222 -10.96 -7.55 -11.95
CA LEU A 222 -9.54 -7.85 -12.13
C LEU A 222 -8.60 -6.70 -11.78
N TRP A 223 -9.00 -5.86 -10.82
CA TRP A 223 -8.10 -4.85 -10.23
C TRP A 223 -6.99 -5.52 -9.40
N ASP A 224 -7.30 -6.70 -8.88
CA ASP A 224 -6.41 -7.67 -8.25
C ASP A 224 -6.54 -9.03 -8.96
N ASP A 225 -5.61 -9.92 -8.66
CA ASP A 225 -5.54 -11.30 -9.16
C ASP A 225 -6.19 -12.30 -8.18
N GLY A 226 -6.88 -11.81 -7.15
CA GLY A 226 -7.66 -12.61 -6.21
C GLY A 226 -7.72 -12.01 -4.80
N VAL A 227 -8.85 -12.26 -4.14
CA VAL A 227 -8.97 -12.12 -2.69
C VAL A 227 -8.45 -13.39 -2.03
N ILE A 228 -7.53 -13.26 -1.08
CA ILE A 228 -6.85 -14.38 -0.43
C ILE A 228 -7.11 -14.39 1.06
N ASP A 229 -7.01 -15.56 1.67
CA ASP A 229 -6.96 -15.69 3.13
C ASP A 229 -5.66 -15.04 3.66
N PRO A 230 -5.71 -14.17 4.69
CA PRO A 230 -4.51 -13.62 5.31
C PRO A 230 -3.47 -14.68 5.72
N SER A 231 -3.90 -15.83 6.25
CA SER A 231 -3.01 -16.93 6.66
C SER A 231 -2.25 -17.57 5.49
N ASP A 232 -2.82 -17.50 4.28
CA ASP A 232 -2.21 -18.05 3.06
C ASP A 232 -1.16 -17.14 2.41
N THR A 233 -1.00 -15.91 2.91
CA THR A 233 -0.11 -14.86 2.35
C THR A 233 1.29 -15.39 2.06
N ARG A 234 1.93 -16.05 3.04
CA ARG A 234 3.29 -16.60 2.89
C ARG A 234 3.33 -17.64 1.76
N ARG A 235 2.43 -18.62 1.78
CA ARG A 235 2.37 -19.70 0.80
C ARG A 235 2.18 -19.16 -0.62
N ILE A 236 1.28 -18.21 -0.81
CA ILE A 236 0.99 -17.60 -2.11
C ILE A 236 2.19 -16.81 -2.62
N LEU A 237 2.82 -15.99 -1.77
CA LEU A 237 4.05 -15.28 -2.13
C LEU A 237 5.17 -16.25 -2.51
N SER A 238 5.36 -17.34 -1.76
CA SER A 238 6.36 -18.36 -2.07
C SER A 238 6.16 -18.93 -3.46
N LEU A 239 4.93 -19.31 -3.83
CA LEU A 239 4.60 -19.85 -5.14
C LEU A 239 4.82 -18.82 -6.25
N ALA A 240 4.41 -17.58 -6.02
CA ALA A 240 4.57 -16.50 -6.99
C ALA A 240 6.04 -16.13 -7.22
N LEU A 241 6.85 -16.09 -6.16
CA LEU A 241 8.30 -15.90 -6.22
C LEU A 241 8.97 -17.05 -7.00
N ASN A 242 8.59 -18.29 -6.72
CA ASN A 242 9.07 -19.47 -7.47
C ASN A 242 8.82 -19.32 -8.98
N ALA A 243 7.61 -18.92 -9.35
CA ALA A 243 7.21 -18.76 -10.75
C ALA A 243 7.91 -17.57 -11.43
N ALA A 244 7.96 -16.41 -10.78
CA ALA A 244 8.52 -15.20 -11.37
C ALA A 244 10.03 -15.30 -11.62
N LEU A 245 10.75 -16.03 -10.76
CA LEU A 245 12.20 -16.22 -10.86
C LEU A 245 12.62 -17.26 -11.91
N GLN A 246 11.67 -17.91 -12.60
CA GLN A 246 11.99 -18.68 -13.82
C GLN A 246 12.36 -17.77 -14.99
N ALA A 247 11.96 -16.50 -14.95
CA ALA A 247 12.35 -15.50 -15.94
C ALA A 247 13.61 -14.74 -15.46
N PRO A 248 14.57 -14.43 -16.36
CA PRO A 248 15.74 -13.64 -16.00
C PRO A 248 15.34 -12.22 -15.59
N ILE A 249 15.93 -11.73 -14.49
CA ILE A 249 15.74 -10.36 -14.02
C ILE A 249 16.47 -9.42 -14.98
N GLN A 250 15.73 -8.49 -15.59
CA GLN A 250 16.29 -7.50 -16.50
C GLN A 250 17.04 -6.40 -15.73
N PRO A 251 18.07 -5.77 -16.32
CA PRO A 251 18.73 -4.63 -15.70
C PRO A 251 17.76 -3.46 -15.56
N THR A 252 17.77 -2.82 -14.40
CA THR A 252 16.94 -1.63 -14.13
C THR A 252 17.59 -0.37 -14.70
N ARG A 253 16.81 0.44 -15.42
CA ARG A 253 17.17 1.80 -15.82
C ARG A 253 16.13 2.78 -15.32
N PHE A 254 16.50 3.60 -14.34
CA PHE A 254 15.62 4.64 -13.81
C PHE A 254 15.44 5.80 -14.80
N GLY A 255 14.26 6.41 -14.75
CA GLY A 255 14.01 7.71 -15.35
C GLY A 255 14.68 8.85 -14.57
N VAL A 256 14.37 10.09 -14.94
CA VAL A 256 14.90 11.26 -14.24
C VAL A 256 14.25 11.39 -12.86
N PHE A 257 15.06 11.42 -11.81
CA PHE A 257 14.61 11.78 -10.47
C PHE A 257 14.56 13.30 -10.30
N ARG A 258 13.40 13.82 -9.85
CA ARG A 258 13.24 15.23 -9.48
C ARG A 258 13.80 15.47 -8.07
N MET A 259 15.03 15.98 -7.97
CA MET A 259 15.72 16.23 -6.68
C MET A 259 15.05 17.31 -5.83
#